data_AF-A0A0D3DQS9-F1
#
_entry.id   AF-A0A0D3DQS9-F1
#
_cell.length_a   1.000
_cell.length_b   1.000
_cell.length_c   1.000
_cell.angle_alpha   90.00
_cell.angle_beta   90.00
_cell.angle_gamma   90.00
#
_symmetry.space_group_name_H-M   'P 1'
#
loop_
_entity.id
_entity.type
_entity.pdbx_description
1 polymer ?
#
loop_
_entity_poly.entity_id
_entity_poly.type
_entity_poly.pdbx_seq_one_letter_code
_entity_poly.pdbx_strand_id
1 'polypeptide(L)'
;MAFFVSHSTDFVGAEPSRYFGLFNANESASTLAVELDISKALDVLDINDNHVGIDVNRAVSVQSANASYYSDKEGRKIDMKLVSGQPIQVWVDYEGTTLNVSLSRFHTCLTVLFSYYIYCRVISVESCNNRL
;
A
#
# COMPACT_ATOMS: atom_id res chain seq x y z
N MET A 1 -8.53 -2.03 -2.93
CA MET A 1 -8.80 -0.93 -1.97
C MET A 1 -7.46 -0.26 -1.68
N ALA A 2 -7.43 1.02 -1.36
CA ALA A 2 -6.17 1.69 -0.99
C ALA A 2 -6.35 2.59 0.24
N PHE A 3 -5.34 2.61 1.12
CA PHE A 3 -5.11 3.70 2.06
C PHE A 3 -4.12 4.66 1.40
N PHE A 4 -4.39 5.96 1.39
CA PHE A 4 -3.53 6.90 0.68
C PHE A 4 -3.37 8.23 1.42
N VAL A 5 -2.26 8.90 1.13
CA VAL A 5 -1.96 10.28 1.51
C VAL A 5 -1.63 11.03 0.23
N SER A 6 -2.31 12.17 0.01
CA SER A 6 -2.07 13.01 -1.15
C SER A 6 -1.88 14.47 -0.73
N HIS A 7 -1.05 15.19 -1.48
CA HIS A 7 -0.87 16.64 -1.31
C HIS A 7 -2.14 17.44 -1.68
N SER A 8 -3.00 16.87 -2.52
CA SER A 8 -4.20 17.52 -3.04
C SER A 8 -5.42 16.61 -2.89
N THR A 9 -6.60 17.22 -2.81
CA THR A 9 -7.89 16.52 -2.96
C THR A 9 -8.41 16.58 -4.39
N ASP A 10 -7.66 17.20 -5.30
CA ASP A 10 -7.98 17.27 -6.73
C ASP A 10 -7.52 15.99 -7.43
N PHE A 11 -8.49 15.14 -7.77
CA PHE A 11 -8.30 13.90 -8.53
C PHE A 11 -8.93 14.01 -9.92
N VAL A 12 -9.03 15.22 -10.49
CA VAL A 12 -9.48 15.40 -11.87
C VAL A 12 -8.61 14.54 -12.81
N GLY A 13 -9.26 13.73 -13.63
CA GLY A 13 -8.60 12.83 -14.57
C GLY A 13 -8.23 11.45 -14.01
N ALA A 14 -8.37 11.21 -12.69
CA ALA A 14 -8.21 9.88 -12.14
C ALA A 14 -9.25 8.91 -12.71
N GLU A 15 -8.84 7.67 -12.97
CA GLU A 15 -9.70 6.65 -13.56
C GLU A 15 -10.65 6.08 -12.50
N PRO A 16 -11.97 6.30 -12.55
CA PRO A 16 -12.87 5.91 -11.46
C PRO A 16 -13.03 4.39 -11.33
N SER A 17 -12.80 3.64 -12.40
CA SER A 17 -12.95 2.18 -12.44
C SER A 17 -11.63 1.41 -12.36
N ARG A 18 -10.49 2.11 -12.36
CA ARG A 18 -9.14 1.53 -12.34
C ARG A 18 -8.29 2.28 -11.32
N TYR A 19 -7.13 1.74 -10.96
CA TYR A 19 -6.12 2.50 -10.19
C TYR A 19 -6.68 3.12 -8.88
N PHE A 20 -7.66 2.44 -8.29
CA PHE A 20 -8.42 2.85 -7.10
C PHE A 20 -9.05 4.25 -7.15
N GLY A 21 -9.23 4.84 -8.34
CA GLY A 21 -9.69 6.23 -8.46
C GLY A 21 -8.67 7.28 -8.02
N LEU A 22 -7.39 6.89 -7.90
CA LEU A 22 -6.31 7.76 -7.42
C LEU A 22 -5.37 8.23 -8.52
N PHE A 23 -5.22 7.44 -9.59
CA PHE A 23 -4.25 7.69 -10.65
C PHE A 23 -4.92 7.68 -12.02
N ASN A 24 -4.18 8.17 -13.01
CA ASN A 24 -4.50 8.02 -14.42
C ASN A 24 -3.32 7.35 -15.14
N ALA A 25 -3.52 6.97 -16.41
CA ALA A 25 -2.51 6.20 -17.16
C ALA A 25 -1.24 7.01 -17.52
N ASN A 26 -1.29 8.34 -17.49
CA ASN A 26 -0.30 9.21 -18.14
C ASN A 26 0.39 10.21 -17.20
N GLU A 27 -0.10 10.39 -15.97
CA GLU A 27 0.34 11.44 -15.06
C GLU A 27 0.85 10.89 -13.75
N SER A 28 1.76 11.65 -13.14
CA SER A 28 2.22 11.42 -11.79
C SER A 28 1.39 12.27 -10.83
N ALA A 29 0.58 11.62 -10.00
CA ALA A 29 -0.05 12.25 -8.86
C ALA A 29 1.01 12.63 -7.81
N SER A 30 0.67 13.42 -6.79
CA SER A 30 1.50 13.58 -5.57
C SER A 30 0.87 12.77 -4.45
N THR A 31 0.82 11.45 -4.65
CA THR A 31 0.05 10.51 -3.84
C THR A 31 0.90 9.30 -3.49
N LEU A 32 0.95 8.98 -2.20
CA LEU A 32 1.43 7.70 -1.68
C LEU A 32 0.21 6.85 -1.36
N ALA A 33 0.14 5.63 -1.87
CA ALA A 33 -0.91 4.69 -1.52
C ALA A 33 -0.33 3.34 -1.06
N VAL A 34 -1.02 2.71 -0.11
CA VAL A 34 -0.86 1.30 0.23
C VAL A 34 -2.10 0.59 -0.29
N GLU A 35 -1.92 -0.24 -1.31
CA GLU A 35 -2.99 -0.97 -1.99
C GLU A 35 -3.17 -2.37 -1.39
N LEU A 36 -4.43 -2.81 -1.36
CA LEU A 36 -4.85 -4.20 -1.20
C LEU A 36 -5.53 -4.57 -2.52
N ASP A 37 -4.80 -5.24 -3.40
CA ASP A 37 -5.27 -5.58 -4.74
C ASP A 37 -5.71 -7.04 -4.82
N ILE A 38 -6.90 -7.22 -5.38
CA ILE A 38 -7.62 -8.48 -5.54
C ILE A 38 -7.81 -8.86 -7.01
N SER A 39 -7.19 -8.12 -7.93
CA SER A 39 -7.25 -8.33 -9.36
C SER A 39 -5.84 -8.23 -9.93
N LYS A 40 -5.57 -8.95 -11.02
CA LYS A 40 -4.29 -8.83 -11.73
C LYS A 40 -4.48 -7.97 -12.98
N ALA A 41 -3.77 -6.85 -13.04
CA ALA A 41 -3.70 -5.95 -14.17
C ALA A 41 -2.26 -5.92 -14.73
N LEU A 42 -2.12 -6.34 -15.99
CA LEU A 42 -0.80 -6.46 -16.63
C LEU A 42 -0.15 -5.12 -16.95
N ASP A 43 -0.94 -4.08 -17.19
CA ASP A 43 -0.47 -2.74 -17.52
C ASP A 43 0.12 -1.99 -16.32
N VAL A 44 -0.14 -2.46 -15.10
CA VAL A 44 0.50 -1.96 -13.86
C VAL A 44 1.51 -2.93 -13.26
N LEU A 45 1.82 -4.01 -13.97
CA LEU A 45 2.83 -5.00 -13.60
C LEU A 45 2.52 -5.76 -12.31
N ASP A 46 1.24 -6.01 -12.04
CA ASP A 46 0.82 -6.76 -10.85
C ASP A 46 1.47 -8.15 -10.77
N ILE A 47 1.96 -8.47 -9.58
CA ILE A 47 2.61 -9.75 -9.32
C ILE A 47 1.60 -10.91 -9.33
N ASN A 48 0.38 -10.68 -8.86
CA ASN A 48 -0.77 -11.60 -8.87
C ASN A 48 -2.06 -10.87 -8.49
N ASP A 49 -3.16 -11.61 -8.38
CA ASP A 49 -4.50 -11.16 -8.02
C ASP A 49 -4.78 -11.13 -6.50
N ASN A 50 -3.74 -11.14 -5.65
CA ASN A 50 -3.88 -11.14 -4.20
C ASN A 50 -2.60 -10.60 -3.53
N HIS A 51 -2.38 -9.29 -3.66
CA HIS A 51 -1.16 -8.65 -3.18
C HIS A 51 -1.41 -7.35 -2.44
N VAL A 52 -0.39 -6.96 -1.68
CA VAL A 52 -0.30 -5.65 -1.02
C VAL A 52 0.84 -4.90 -1.68
N GLY A 53 0.62 -3.63 -1.98
CA GLY A 53 1.56 -2.80 -2.73
C GLY A 53 1.74 -1.43 -2.12
N ILE A 54 2.84 -0.76 -2.50
CA ILE A 54 3.08 0.65 -2.25
C ILE A 54 3.14 1.33 -3.61
N ASP A 55 2.22 2.26 -3.84
CA ASP A 55 2.18 3.09 -5.03
C ASP A 55 2.71 4.48 -4.72
N VAL A 56 3.62 4.94 -5.57
CA VAL A 56 4.17 6.29 -5.50
C VAL A 56 3.86 6.99 -6.80
N ASN A 57 2.92 7.94 -6.74
CA ASN A 57 2.52 8.83 -7.83
C ASN A 57 1.84 8.15 -9.04
N ARG A 58 1.83 6.81 -9.11
CA ARG A 58 1.22 6.02 -10.19
C ARG A 58 0.81 4.65 -9.65
N ALA A 59 -0.09 3.97 -10.36
CA ALA A 59 -0.59 2.64 -10.00
C ALA A 59 0.40 1.48 -10.19
N VAL A 60 1.62 1.76 -10.68
CA VAL A 60 2.69 0.74 -10.72
C VAL A 60 3.37 0.75 -9.35
N SER A 61 3.13 -0.30 -8.58
CA SER A 61 3.73 -0.52 -7.27
C SER A 61 5.26 -0.43 -7.30
N VAL A 62 5.85 0.40 -6.43
CA VAL A 62 7.31 0.45 -6.24
C VAL A 62 7.82 -0.69 -5.37
N GLN A 63 6.94 -1.28 -4.56
CA GLN A 63 7.19 -2.47 -3.76
C GLN A 63 5.87 -3.20 -3.55
N SER A 64 5.85 -4.51 -3.79
CA SER A 64 4.67 -5.34 -3.52
C SER A 64 5.07 -6.72 -2.99
N ALA A 65 4.10 -7.38 -2.34
CA ALA A 65 4.23 -8.78 -1.92
C ALA A 65 2.85 -9.45 -1.87
N ASN A 66 2.84 -10.77 -2.02
CA ASN A 66 1.63 -11.58 -1.81
C ASN A 66 1.03 -11.28 -0.44
N ALA A 67 -0.29 -11.11 -0.37
CA ALA A 67 -0.98 -10.88 0.88
C ALA A 67 -0.79 -12.09 1.82
N SER A 68 -0.21 -11.83 2.97
CA SER A 68 0.24 -12.86 3.91
C SER A 68 0.59 -12.25 5.26
N TYR A 69 0.73 -13.09 6.27
CA TYR A 69 1.14 -12.70 7.62
C TYR A 69 1.99 -13.80 8.25
N TYR A 70 2.82 -13.47 9.23
CA TYR A 70 3.54 -14.47 10.00
C TYR A 70 2.67 -14.95 11.16
N SER A 71 2.52 -16.26 11.30
CA SER A 71 1.75 -16.86 12.38
C SER A 71 2.70 -17.36 13.46
N ASP A 72 2.71 -16.70 14.62
CA ASP A 72 3.51 -17.14 15.78
C ASP A 72 3.13 -18.55 16.23
N LYS A 73 1.85 -18.92 16.07
CA LYS A 73 1.34 -20.26 16.37
C LYS A 73 1.93 -21.33 15.45
N GLU A 74 2.13 -21.02 14.17
CA GLU A 74 2.64 -21.97 13.19
C GLU A 74 4.14 -21.81 12.92
N GLY A 75 4.78 -20.76 13.46
CA GLY A 75 6.19 -20.45 13.25
C GLY A 75 6.55 -20.18 11.79
N ARG A 76 5.57 -19.78 10.95
CA ARG A 76 5.77 -19.60 9.51
C ARG A 76 4.86 -18.53 8.92
N LYS A 77 5.22 -18.10 7.71
CA LYS A 77 4.39 -17.23 6.87
C LYS A 77 3.17 -18.00 6.33
N ILE A 78 2.00 -17.39 6.44
CA ILE A 78 0.70 -17.93 6.01
C ILE A 78 0.14 -17.01 4.93
N ASP A 79 -0.20 -17.60 3.79
CA ASP A 79 -0.89 -16.89 2.73
C ASP A 79 -2.28 -16.45 3.19
N MET A 80 -2.62 -15.20 2.88
CA MET A 80 -3.89 -14.59 3.23
C MET A 80 -4.64 -14.23 1.96
N LYS A 81 -5.89 -14.69 1.84
CA LYS A 81 -6.79 -14.23 0.78
C LYS A 81 -7.47 -12.93 1.21
N LEU A 82 -7.21 -11.84 0.50
CA LEU A 82 -7.85 -10.55 0.72
C LEU A 82 -9.37 -10.64 0.52
N VAL A 83 -9.81 -11.47 -0.43
CA VAL A 83 -11.24 -11.74 -0.73
C VAL A 83 -11.90 -12.76 0.21
N SER A 84 -11.28 -13.09 1.34
CA SER A 84 -11.81 -14.11 2.27
C SER A 84 -13.12 -13.71 2.96
N GLY A 85 -13.50 -12.44 2.91
CA GLY A 85 -14.64 -11.89 3.66
C GLY A 85 -14.39 -11.82 5.19
N GLN A 86 -13.22 -12.24 5.65
CA GLN A 86 -12.82 -12.14 7.05
C GLN A 86 -12.22 -10.76 7.33
N PRO A 87 -12.34 -10.23 8.56
CA PRO A 87 -11.71 -8.96 8.88
C PRO A 87 -10.18 -9.08 8.84
N ILE A 88 -9.55 -8.13 8.14
CA ILE A 88 -8.10 -8.02 7.96
C ILE A 88 -7.64 -6.76 8.69
N GLN A 89 -6.57 -6.89 9.47
CA GLN A 89 -5.89 -5.75 10.08
C GLN A 89 -4.71 -5.34 9.20
N VAL A 90 -4.65 -4.05 8.90
CA VAL A 90 -3.56 -3.41 8.16
C VAL A 90 -3.01 -2.29 9.02
N TRP A 91 -1.68 -2.21 9.11
CA TRP A 91 -0.99 -1.14 9.80
C TRP A 91 0.08 -0.57 8.90
N VAL A 92 0.05 0.75 8.74
CA VAL A 92 1.00 1.50 7.93
C VAL A 92 1.73 2.43 8.87
N ASP A 93 3.02 2.19 9.04
CA ASP A 93 3.87 2.91 9.98
C ASP A 93 5.00 3.60 9.22
N TYR A 94 5.16 4.90 9.42
CA TYR A 94 6.21 5.69 8.79
C TYR A 94 7.14 6.26 9.87
N GLU A 95 8.35 5.71 9.95
CA GLU A 95 9.37 6.12 10.90
C GLU A 95 10.64 6.56 10.16
N GLY A 96 10.99 7.84 10.31
CA GLY A 96 12.16 8.43 9.64
C GLY A 96 12.01 8.46 8.12
N THR A 97 12.59 7.46 7.45
CA THR A 97 12.48 7.25 6.00
C THR A 97 11.95 5.87 5.63
N THR A 98 11.46 5.10 6.60
CA THR A 98 11.00 3.73 6.39
C THR A 98 9.48 3.68 6.54
N LEU A 99 8.81 3.18 5.50
CA LEU A 99 7.40 2.81 5.53
C LEU A 99 7.29 1.30 5.74
N ASN A 100 6.75 0.89 6.88
CA ASN A 100 6.44 -0.49 7.19
C ASN A 100 4.96 -0.75 6.93
N VAL A 101 4.68 -1.78 6.14
CA VAL A 101 3.31 -2.26 5.92
C VAL A 101 3.17 -3.60 6.61
N SER A 102 2.23 -3.69 7.54
CA SER A 102 1.92 -4.92 8.28
C SER A 102 0.53 -5.41 7.95
N LEU A 103 0.38 -6.73 7.90
CA LEU A 103 -0.89 -7.41 7.67
C LEU A 103 -1.08 -8.50 8.73
N SER A 104 -2.30 -8.64 9.22
CA SER A 104 -2.67 -9.78 10.07
C SER A 104 -4.16 -10.08 9.98
N ARG A 105 -4.56 -11.27 10.46
CA ARG A 105 -5.97 -11.57 10.69
C ARG A 105 -6.45 -10.90 11.97
N PHE A 106 -7.75 -10.65 12.03
CA PHE A 106 -8.38 -10.24 13.28
C PHE A 106 -8.06 -11.21 14.43
N HIS A 107 -7.69 -10.67 15.60
CA HIS A 107 -7.21 -11.41 16.76
C HIS A 107 -5.88 -12.18 16.60
N THR A 108 -5.06 -11.83 15.61
CA THR A 108 -3.67 -12.33 15.51
C THR A 108 -2.67 -11.19 15.69
N CYS A 109 -1.44 -11.54 16.07
CA CYS A 109 -0.37 -10.55 16.20
C CYS A 109 -0.10 -9.88 14.84
N LEU A 110 0.11 -8.57 14.86
CA LEU A 110 0.42 -7.80 13.68
C LEU A 110 1.88 -8.02 13.28
N THR A 111 2.12 -8.38 12.02
CA THR A 111 3.47 -8.70 11.53
C THR A 111 3.80 -7.87 10.30
N VAL A 112 5.02 -7.33 10.26
CA VAL A 112 5.51 -6.59 9.09
C VAL A 112 5.55 -7.52 7.89
N LEU A 113 4.84 -7.13 6.83
CA LEU A 113 4.80 -7.84 5.57
C LEU A 113 6.01 -7.46 4.70
N PHE A 114 6.27 -6.16 4.56
CA PHE A 114 7.49 -5.60 3.97
C PHE A 114 7.71 -4.16 4.42
N SER A 115 8.93 -3.68 4.19
CA SER A 115 9.37 -2.31 4.44
C SER A 115 9.86 -1.68 3.13
N TYR A 116 9.67 -0.38 2.98
CA TYR A 116 10.17 0.37 1.83
C TYR A 116 10.72 1.73 2.27
N TYR A 117 11.77 2.20 1.59
CA TYR A 117 12.39 3.48 1.91
C TYR A 117 11.74 4.61 1.13
N ILE A 118 11.12 5.56 1.83
CA ILE A 118 10.46 6.73 1.26
C ILE A 118 11.04 8.00 1.87
N TYR A 119 11.58 8.85 1.00
CA TYR A 119 12.02 10.19 1.38
C TYR A 119 10.82 11.12 1.53
N CYS A 120 10.88 11.99 2.54
CA CYS A 120 9.80 12.93 2.84
C CYS A 120 9.38 13.80 1.65
N ARG A 121 10.29 14.08 0.69
CA ARG A 121 9.94 14.84 -0.53
C ARG A 121 8.89 14.15 -1.41
N VAL A 122 8.74 12.83 -1.30
CA VAL A 122 7.72 12.04 -2.01
C VAL A 122 6.33 12.23 -1.37
N ILE A 123 6.28 12.37 -0.05
CA ILE A 123 5.08 12.69 0.72
C ILE A 123 5.08 14.20 0.90
N SER A 124 4.74 14.96 -0.15
CA SER A 124 4.52 16.40 0.01
C SER A 124 3.27 16.60 0.88
N VAL A 125 3.47 16.52 2.18
CA VAL A 125 2.66 17.12 3.23
C VAL A 125 3.70 18.01 3.91
N GLU A 126 3.47 19.31 4.00
CA GLU A 126 4.41 20.29 4.58
C GLU A 126 4.66 20.02 6.09
N SER A 127 5.28 18.90 6.44
CA SER A 127 5.63 18.52 7.81
C SER A 127 7.10 18.16 7.97
N CYS A 128 7.90 18.23 6.90
CA CYS A 128 9.35 18.17 6.99
C CYS A 128 9.97 19.56 7.19
N ASN A 129 9.50 20.25 8.23
CA ASN A 129 10.23 21.32 8.90
C ASN A 129 9.72 21.44 10.34
N ASN A 130 10.37 20.73 11.25
CA ASN A 130 10.75 21.23 12.57
C ASN A 130 11.47 20.14 13.37
N ARG A 131 12.80 20.10 13.24
CA ARG A 131 13.67 19.90 14.39
C ARG A 131 14.77 20.95 14.33
N LEU A 132 14.73 21.84 15.32
CA LEU A 132 15.86 22.65 15.77
C LEU A 132 17.01 21.74 16.20
#